data_AF-A0A1Q7SWP9-F1
#
_entry.id   AF-A0A1Q7SWP9-F1
#
_cell.length_a   1.000
_cell.length_b   1.000
_cell.length_c   1.000
_cell.angle_alpha   90.00
_cell.angle_beta   90.00
_cell.angle_gamma   90.00
#
_symmetry.space_group_name_H-M   'P 1'
#
loop_
_entity.id
_entity.type
_entity.pdbx_description
1 polymer ?
#
loop_
_entity_poly.entity_id
_entity_poly.type
_entity_poly.pdbx_seq_one_letter_code
_entity_poly.pdbx_strand_id
1 'polypeptide(L)'
;LQELTDFALRFHVQLIPYLDAPGHVAFILKHAEYAPLRAFPTSNYEFCVTNPETYKLLFGMYDDLLEATKGTKYFVLSTDEPYYVGLADSSQCDEMTPAHTLASVGRLLAEFITKAANYLHESGRTVLFWGEYPLKSEEISALPSHLVNGEVYGPEFDSAYKRRGIRQLVYTSTQGEEPLFPHYYTLPSTRRLHAKSLGNGRVAEMFHLISFTPARQNADLIGVFVAGWADAGLHPETFWLGYATGPAAAWHPASASPAELMNSFYDLFYGAGTRNMGRLYQLMSEQAQIWDDIWEISPSSARTPIWGNSDMIFNPPKPAEDQTLPALPIPSAPSLTISRDWTQENSRRLEIAATALSENEELLDLLYANLKKVSDNQYNLEVFLSIADVCRQNLEMILELGRMSELLKAAQTAVRQGKDSEALASLDEALNAAAGIQRRRNGALQNATSTWYKTWFPRVAEANGRRYLNQVDDVKDHRPARTVDMSYLVYRELLYPLGDWADGTLAARNEYARAHQLPVRAGELNWKDTTMAAN
;
A
#
# COMPACT_ATOMS: atom_id res chain seq x y z
N LEU A 1 23.46 6.40 -9.44
CA LEU A 1 22.40 7.25 -10.05
C LEU A 1 22.86 7.87 -11.36
N GLN A 2 24.01 8.57 -11.42
CA GLN A 2 24.48 9.17 -12.69
C GLN A 2 24.58 8.16 -13.85
N GLU A 3 25.11 6.95 -13.61
CA GLU A 3 25.17 5.89 -14.64
C GLU A 3 23.77 5.52 -15.20
N LEU A 4 22.75 5.48 -14.34
CA LEU A 4 21.38 5.22 -14.75
C LEU A 4 20.81 6.41 -15.54
N THR A 5 21.14 7.64 -15.14
CA THR A 5 20.80 8.84 -15.90
C THR A 5 21.43 8.80 -17.30
N ASP A 6 22.72 8.49 -17.42
CA ASP A 6 23.41 8.38 -18.71
C ASP A 6 22.84 7.25 -19.57
N PHE A 7 22.41 6.14 -18.95
CA PHE A 7 21.67 5.09 -19.63
C PHE A 7 20.34 5.61 -20.19
N ALA A 8 19.51 6.25 -19.37
CA ALA A 8 18.21 6.78 -19.80
C ALA A 8 18.34 7.82 -20.93
N LEU A 9 19.33 8.72 -20.84
CA LEU A 9 19.57 9.77 -21.83
C LEU A 9 19.93 9.22 -23.22
N ARG A 10 20.58 8.05 -23.30
CA ARG A 10 20.83 7.36 -24.59
C ARG A 10 19.55 6.95 -25.33
N PHE A 11 18.44 6.83 -24.60
CA PHE A 11 17.12 6.51 -25.13
C PHE A 11 16.18 7.72 -25.15
N HIS A 12 16.71 8.94 -24.98
CA HIS A 12 15.93 10.18 -24.89
C HIS A 12 14.92 10.19 -23.71
N VAL A 13 15.20 9.42 -22.66
CA VAL A 13 14.43 9.40 -21.41
C VAL A 13 15.20 10.18 -20.35
N GLN A 14 14.50 11.00 -19.56
CA GLN A 14 15.10 11.72 -18.45
C GLN A 14 14.74 11.03 -17.12
N LEU A 15 15.76 10.67 -16.34
CA LEU A 15 15.58 10.29 -14.95
C LEU A 15 15.41 11.57 -14.12
N ILE A 16 14.19 11.81 -13.64
CA ILE A 16 13.83 13.02 -12.91
C ILE A 16 13.90 12.72 -11.40
N PRO A 17 14.75 13.41 -10.63
CA PRO A 17 14.76 13.27 -9.18
C PRO A 17 13.46 13.79 -8.56
N TYR A 18 13.00 13.13 -7.50
CA TYR A 18 11.80 13.44 -6.75
C TYR A 18 12.17 13.49 -5.26
N LEU A 19 11.83 14.59 -4.58
CA LEU A 19 12.03 14.73 -3.14
C LEU A 19 10.87 15.52 -2.53
N ASP A 20 10.23 14.94 -1.52
CA ASP A 20 9.15 15.58 -0.77
C ASP A 20 9.67 16.65 0.19
N ALA A 21 8.98 17.79 0.21
CA ALA A 21 9.05 18.82 1.23
C ALA A 21 7.91 19.85 1.07
N PRO A 22 7.31 20.39 2.15
CA PRO A 22 7.73 20.21 3.54
C PRO A 22 7.11 18.99 4.25
N GLY A 23 6.03 18.41 3.71
CA GLY A 23 5.37 17.19 4.22
C GLY A 23 6.05 15.90 3.74
N HIS A 24 5.52 14.74 4.13
CA HIS A 24 5.99 13.39 3.72
C HIS A 24 7.46 13.08 4.04
N VAL A 25 8.04 13.74 5.04
CA VAL A 25 9.48 13.66 5.35
C VAL A 25 9.78 12.86 6.61
N ALA A 26 8.87 11.98 7.04
CA ALA A 26 9.07 11.14 8.23
C ALA A 26 10.31 10.24 8.13
N PHE A 27 10.76 9.88 6.92
CA PHE A 27 12.01 9.15 6.73
C PHE A 27 13.25 9.93 7.24
N ILE A 28 13.18 11.26 7.28
CA ILE A 28 14.18 12.16 7.86
C ILE A 28 13.82 12.46 9.31
N LEU A 29 12.62 13.02 9.52
CA LEU A 29 12.24 13.65 10.78
C LEU A 29 12.00 12.66 11.91
N LYS A 30 11.91 11.35 11.67
CA LYS A 30 11.93 10.34 12.74
C LYS A 30 13.26 10.29 13.49
N HIS A 31 14.36 10.71 12.88
CA HIS A 31 15.68 10.71 13.51
C HIS A 31 15.83 11.86 14.50
N ALA A 32 16.38 11.57 15.68
CA ALA A 32 16.50 12.56 16.77
C ALA A 32 17.35 13.79 16.39
N GLU A 33 18.34 13.62 15.52
CA GLU A 33 19.21 14.71 15.04
C GLU A 33 18.47 15.74 14.18
N TYR A 34 17.37 15.35 13.53
CA TYR A 34 16.53 16.23 12.71
C TYR A 34 15.25 16.67 13.43
N ALA A 35 14.99 16.20 14.66
CA ALA A 35 13.81 16.60 15.44
C ALA A 35 13.65 18.12 15.64
N PRO A 36 14.73 18.93 15.78
CA PRO A 36 14.61 20.40 15.84
C PRO A 36 14.08 21.06 14.56
N LEU A 37 14.02 20.33 13.44
CA LEU A 37 13.50 20.83 12.15
C LEU A 37 11.99 20.61 11.98
N ARG A 38 11.32 19.89 12.89
CA ARG A 38 9.88 19.61 12.80
C ARG A 38 9.05 20.88 13.00
N ALA A 39 7.95 21.04 12.28
CA ALA A 39 6.95 22.08 12.54
C ALA A 39 6.31 21.89 13.92
N PHE A 40 5.93 20.64 14.24
CA PHE A 40 5.41 20.24 15.55
C PHE A 40 6.38 19.27 16.22
N PRO A 41 6.87 19.53 17.45
CA PRO A 41 7.81 18.63 18.12
C PRO A 41 7.31 17.18 18.28
N THR A 42 5.98 16.99 18.33
CA THR A 42 5.30 15.72 18.54
C THR A 42 4.92 14.98 17.25
N SER A 43 5.27 15.50 16.07
CA SER A 43 4.98 14.87 14.78
C SER A 43 6.23 14.85 13.89
N ASN A 44 6.53 13.70 13.30
CA ASN A 44 7.61 13.53 12.32
C ASN A 44 7.18 13.82 10.87
N TYR A 45 5.98 14.33 10.62
CA TYR A 45 5.43 14.44 9.26
C TYR A 45 5.99 15.61 8.44
N GLU A 46 6.14 16.79 9.05
CA GLU A 46 6.35 18.04 8.32
C GLU A 46 7.49 18.91 8.90
N PHE A 47 8.30 19.47 8.01
CA PHE A 47 9.33 20.45 8.36
C PHE A 47 8.74 21.80 8.76
N CYS A 48 9.42 22.49 9.68
CA CYS A 48 9.20 23.90 9.92
C CYS A 48 9.68 24.74 8.72
N VAL A 49 8.78 25.39 8.00
CA VAL A 49 9.09 26.14 6.77
C VAL A 49 9.74 27.50 7.04
N THR A 50 9.68 28.00 8.27
CA THR A 50 10.35 29.24 8.69
C THR A 50 11.74 28.99 9.28
N ASN A 51 12.12 27.74 9.54
CA ASN A 51 13.43 27.40 10.09
C ASN A 51 14.51 27.43 8.98
N PRO A 52 15.56 28.27 9.09
CA PRO A 52 16.61 28.36 8.07
C PRO A 52 17.43 27.06 7.93
N GLU A 53 17.58 26.26 8.98
CA GLU A 53 18.33 24.99 8.90
C GLU A 53 17.55 23.92 8.10
N THR A 54 16.22 24.04 7.97
CA THR A 54 15.43 23.21 7.04
C THR A 54 15.94 23.38 5.62
N TYR A 55 16.12 24.63 5.16
CA TYR A 55 16.60 24.91 3.80
C TYR A 55 18.03 24.43 3.59
N LYS A 56 18.89 24.55 4.60
CA LYS A 56 20.27 24.06 4.51
C LYS A 56 20.32 22.55 4.30
N LEU A 57 19.49 21.79 5.02
CA LEU A 57 19.36 20.34 4.80
C LEU A 57 18.84 20.04 3.40
N LEU A 58 17.72 20.66 3.01
CA LEU A 58 17.09 20.43 1.70
C LEU A 58 18.05 20.76 0.55
N PHE A 59 18.76 21.88 0.62
CA PHE A 59 19.68 22.30 -0.43
C PHE A 59 20.88 21.36 -0.56
N GLY A 60 21.40 20.83 0.55
CA GLY A 60 22.41 19.77 0.49
C GLY A 60 21.90 18.50 -0.19
N MET A 61 20.67 18.07 0.10
CA MET A 61 20.04 16.93 -0.57
C MET A 61 19.77 17.21 -2.06
N TYR A 62 19.38 18.43 -2.40
CA TYR A 62 19.21 18.87 -3.78
C TYR A 62 20.53 18.81 -4.53
N ASP A 63 21.64 19.32 -3.96
CA ASP A 63 22.96 19.25 -4.56
C ASP A 63 23.38 17.80 -4.88
N ASP A 64 23.18 16.87 -3.93
CA ASP A 64 23.46 15.45 -4.15
C ASP A 64 22.65 14.87 -5.33
N LEU A 65 21.36 15.21 -5.41
CA LEU A 65 20.48 14.77 -6.50
C LEU A 65 20.81 15.43 -7.85
N LEU A 66 21.19 16.71 -7.83
CA LEU A 66 21.62 17.45 -9.01
C LEU A 66 22.91 16.85 -9.59
N GLU A 67 23.88 16.55 -8.74
CA GLU A 67 25.15 15.91 -9.09
C GLU A 67 24.94 14.48 -9.60
N ALA A 68 23.96 13.77 -9.04
CA ALA A 68 23.59 12.41 -9.42
C ALA A 68 22.75 12.31 -10.70
N THR A 69 22.24 13.42 -11.25
CA THR A 69 21.34 13.46 -12.40
C THR A 69 21.72 14.52 -13.43
N LYS A 70 23.02 14.65 -13.72
CA LYS A 70 23.52 15.59 -14.75
C LYS A 70 22.92 15.27 -16.11
N GLY A 71 22.53 16.31 -16.84
CA GLY A 71 21.87 16.21 -18.14
C GLY A 71 20.34 16.14 -18.08
N THR A 72 19.75 15.89 -16.91
CA THR A 72 18.30 16.01 -16.71
C THR A 72 17.87 17.49 -16.62
N LYS A 73 16.74 17.86 -17.22
CA LYS A 73 16.19 19.21 -17.19
C LYS A 73 15.26 19.47 -15.99
N TYR A 74 14.56 18.44 -15.52
CA TYR A 74 13.48 18.58 -14.55
C TYR A 74 13.89 18.13 -13.15
N PHE A 75 13.21 18.66 -12.13
CA PHE A 75 13.27 18.20 -10.74
C PHE A 75 11.86 18.25 -10.16
N VAL A 76 11.41 17.20 -9.46
CA VAL A 76 10.13 17.22 -8.74
C VAL A 76 10.39 17.58 -7.28
N LEU A 77 10.09 18.83 -6.94
CA LEU A 77 9.98 19.33 -5.58
C LEU A 77 8.57 19.00 -5.11
N SER A 78 8.37 17.81 -4.57
CA SER A 78 7.03 17.36 -4.21
C SER A 78 6.56 18.09 -2.96
N THR A 79 5.61 19.00 -3.17
CA THR A 79 4.99 19.83 -2.12
C THR A 79 3.60 19.32 -1.78
N ASP A 80 3.39 18.01 -1.91
CA ASP A 80 2.09 17.40 -1.68
C ASP A 80 1.76 17.42 -0.20
N GLU A 81 0.46 17.57 0.06
CA GLU A 81 -0.13 17.38 1.37
C GLU A 81 0.58 18.13 2.54
N PRO A 82 0.97 19.42 2.40
CA PRO A 82 1.63 20.19 3.45
C PRO A 82 0.59 20.75 4.42
N TYR A 83 -0.12 19.83 5.09
CA TYR A 83 -1.36 20.08 5.82
C TYR A 83 -1.23 21.09 6.95
N TYR A 84 -0.04 21.24 7.55
CA TYR A 84 0.12 21.98 8.79
C TYR A 84 0.94 23.26 8.67
N VAL A 85 1.34 23.64 7.45
CA VAL A 85 2.05 24.88 7.17
C VAL A 85 1.25 26.08 7.67
N GLY A 86 1.88 26.93 8.47
CA GLY A 86 1.26 28.13 9.03
C GLY A 86 0.51 27.89 10.34
N LEU A 87 0.50 26.66 10.86
CA LEU A 87 -0.22 26.30 12.09
C LEU A 87 0.69 26.17 13.31
N ALA A 88 2.01 26.12 13.14
CA ALA A 88 2.95 26.00 14.26
C ALA A 88 3.16 27.34 14.98
N ASP A 89 3.03 27.33 16.30
CA ASP A 89 3.38 28.44 17.21
C ASP A 89 4.07 27.84 18.44
N SER A 90 5.39 27.79 18.37
CA SER A 90 6.23 27.29 19.45
C SER A 90 7.61 27.93 19.38
N SER A 91 8.38 27.81 20.47
CA SER A 91 9.79 28.26 20.47
C SER A 91 10.68 27.56 19.44
N GLN A 92 10.28 26.38 18.94
CA GLN A 92 11.01 25.63 17.91
C GLN A 92 10.64 26.10 16.50
N CYS A 93 9.37 26.40 16.28
CA CYS A 93 8.82 26.76 14.99
C CYS A 93 7.70 27.79 15.16
N ASP A 94 7.90 28.97 14.59
CA ASP A 94 6.91 30.05 14.50
C ASP A 94 6.54 30.26 13.03
N GLU A 95 5.41 29.68 12.64
CA GLU A 95 4.80 29.83 11.32
C GLU A 95 3.51 30.64 11.37
N MET A 96 2.80 30.61 12.50
CA MET A 96 1.59 31.41 12.70
C MET A 96 1.87 32.91 12.55
N THR A 97 2.96 33.44 13.10
CA THR A 97 3.29 34.88 13.01
C THR A 97 3.43 35.36 11.56
N PRO A 98 4.26 34.73 10.70
CA PRO A 98 4.34 35.13 9.30
C PRO A 98 3.03 34.83 8.53
N ALA A 99 2.34 33.71 8.78
CA ALA A 99 1.05 33.44 8.15
C ALA A 99 -0.01 34.53 8.47
N HIS A 100 -0.05 35.01 9.72
CA HIS A 100 -0.91 36.12 10.12
C HIS A 100 -0.51 37.43 9.44
N THR A 101 0.80 37.70 9.34
CA THR A 101 1.33 38.90 8.67
C THR A 101 0.98 38.92 7.18
N LEU A 102 1.02 37.76 6.53
CA LEU A 102 0.64 37.55 5.14
C LEU A 102 -0.89 37.48 4.93
N ALA A 103 -1.64 37.36 6.02
CA ALA A 103 -3.07 37.05 6.07
C ALA A 103 -3.44 35.77 5.29
N SER A 104 -2.52 34.81 5.20
CA SER A 104 -2.68 33.57 4.44
C SER A 104 -1.58 32.56 4.76
N VAL A 105 -1.99 31.32 5.04
CA VAL A 105 -1.08 30.16 5.13
C VAL A 105 -0.54 29.73 3.76
N GLY A 106 -1.34 29.86 2.69
CA GLY A 106 -0.89 29.51 1.34
C GLY A 106 0.14 30.50 0.79
N ARG A 107 0.13 31.76 1.21
CA ARG A 107 1.23 32.71 0.91
C ARG A 107 2.52 32.33 1.63
N LEU A 108 2.45 31.84 2.87
CA LEU A 108 3.63 31.33 3.57
C LEU A 108 4.19 30.09 2.85
N LEU A 109 3.31 29.18 2.40
CA LEU A 109 3.70 28.04 1.57
C LEU A 109 4.32 28.51 0.24
N ALA A 110 3.76 29.52 -0.41
CA ALA A 110 4.33 30.09 -1.64
C ALA A 110 5.73 30.67 -1.44
N GLU A 111 6.04 31.27 -0.27
CA GLU A 111 7.40 31.71 0.07
C GLU A 111 8.38 30.54 0.19
N PHE A 112 7.97 29.44 0.85
CA PHE A 112 8.76 28.21 0.94
C PHE A 112 9.04 27.63 -0.45
N ILE A 113 7.98 27.43 -1.25
CA ILE A 113 8.09 26.91 -2.62
C ILE A 113 9.00 27.78 -3.46
N THR A 114 8.82 29.11 -3.39
CA THR A 114 9.65 30.07 -4.13
C THR A 114 11.13 29.91 -3.78
N LYS A 115 11.46 29.86 -2.49
CA LYS A 115 12.85 29.77 -2.04
C LYS A 115 13.49 28.44 -2.45
N ALA A 116 12.77 27.32 -2.31
CA ALA A 116 13.27 26.00 -2.69
C ALA A 116 13.39 25.85 -4.22
N ALA A 117 12.38 26.28 -4.97
CA ALA A 117 12.38 26.20 -6.42
C ALA A 117 13.41 27.12 -7.08
N ASN A 118 13.61 28.35 -6.56
CA ASN A 118 14.61 29.27 -7.09
C ASN A 118 16.02 28.68 -7.02
N TYR A 119 16.37 28.00 -5.92
CA TYR A 119 17.66 27.34 -5.78
C TYR A 119 17.91 26.28 -6.88
N LEU A 120 16.91 25.44 -7.14
CA LEU A 120 16.96 24.44 -8.21
C LEU A 120 16.97 25.10 -9.60
N HIS A 121 16.20 26.17 -9.78
CA HIS A 121 16.11 26.91 -11.04
C HIS A 121 17.42 27.60 -11.41
N GLU A 122 18.08 28.23 -10.45
CA GLU A 122 19.42 28.82 -10.60
C GLU A 122 20.47 27.77 -10.97
N SER A 123 20.26 26.53 -10.54
CA SER A 123 21.05 25.35 -10.94
C SER A 123 20.63 24.75 -12.30
N GLY A 124 19.80 25.45 -13.06
CA GLY A 124 19.40 25.11 -14.43
C GLY A 124 18.24 24.12 -14.54
N ARG A 125 17.49 23.86 -13.47
CA ARG A 125 16.34 22.95 -13.50
C ARG A 125 15.01 23.66 -13.77
N THR A 126 14.08 22.94 -14.39
CA THR A 126 12.65 23.27 -14.38
C THR A 126 11.99 22.49 -13.26
N VAL A 127 11.38 23.20 -12.31
CA VAL A 127 10.86 22.59 -11.08
C VAL A 127 9.38 22.25 -11.23
N LEU A 128 9.04 20.99 -10.97
CA LEU A 128 7.68 20.49 -10.81
C LEU A 128 7.31 20.51 -9.33
N PHE A 129 6.08 20.86 -9.00
CA PHE A 129 5.56 20.87 -7.63
C PHE A 129 4.07 20.54 -7.61
N TRP A 130 3.50 20.20 -6.46
CA TRP A 130 2.06 19.98 -6.30
C TRP A 130 1.40 21.28 -5.85
N GLY A 131 0.62 21.87 -6.76
CA GLY A 131 0.01 23.18 -6.60
C GLY A 131 -1.37 23.15 -5.95
N GLU A 132 -1.49 22.43 -4.84
CA GLU A 132 -2.74 22.11 -4.15
C GLU A 132 -2.89 22.83 -2.79
N TYR A 133 -3.93 22.43 -2.05
CA TYR A 133 -4.19 22.93 -0.69
C TYR A 133 -2.93 22.80 0.19
N PRO A 134 -2.59 23.82 1.02
CA PRO A 134 -3.36 24.99 1.40
C PRO A 134 -3.24 26.22 0.48
N LEU A 135 -2.63 26.10 -0.71
CA LEU A 135 -2.69 27.18 -1.70
C LEU A 135 -4.12 27.41 -2.17
N LYS A 136 -4.49 28.68 -2.32
CA LYS A 136 -5.73 29.11 -2.97
C LYS A 136 -5.45 29.74 -4.32
N SER A 137 -6.49 29.80 -5.17
CA SER A 137 -6.35 30.27 -6.55
C SER A 137 -5.83 31.73 -6.63
N GLU A 138 -6.20 32.59 -5.68
CA GLU A 138 -5.76 33.98 -5.59
C GLU A 138 -4.28 34.13 -5.19
N GLU A 139 -3.69 33.11 -4.57
CA GLU A 139 -2.31 33.10 -4.07
C GLU A 139 -1.31 32.62 -5.13
N ILE A 140 -1.78 32.00 -6.21
CA ILE A 140 -0.95 31.54 -7.34
C ILE A 140 -0.12 32.69 -7.94
N SER A 141 -0.60 33.93 -7.85
CA SER A 141 0.13 35.11 -8.29
C SER A 141 1.45 35.35 -7.54
N ALA A 142 1.61 34.80 -6.33
CA ALA A 142 2.82 34.87 -5.52
C ALA A 142 3.90 33.87 -5.97
N LEU A 143 3.55 32.83 -6.73
CA LEU A 143 4.48 31.79 -7.16
C LEU A 143 5.37 32.25 -8.33
N PRO A 144 6.61 31.74 -8.48
CA PRO A 144 7.44 31.98 -9.65
C PRO A 144 6.82 31.39 -10.93
N SER A 145 6.89 32.13 -12.04
CA SER A 145 6.32 31.67 -13.32
C SER A 145 7.13 30.56 -14.00
N HIS A 146 8.34 30.26 -13.53
CA HIS A 146 9.18 29.19 -14.08
C HIS A 146 8.86 27.78 -13.54
N LEU A 147 7.87 27.68 -12.64
CA LEU A 147 7.37 26.41 -12.13
C LEU A 147 6.54 25.65 -13.17
N VAL A 148 6.37 24.35 -12.93
CA VAL A 148 5.36 23.50 -13.56
C VAL A 148 4.50 22.91 -12.45
N ASN A 149 3.19 23.11 -12.48
CA ASN A 149 2.29 22.41 -11.57
C ASN A 149 2.13 20.95 -12.01
N GLY A 150 2.34 20.02 -11.08
CA GLY A 150 2.27 18.58 -11.26
C GLY A 150 0.86 18.07 -11.52
N GLU A 151 -0.16 18.90 -11.30
CA GLU A 151 -1.55 18.54 -11.50
C GLU A 151 -2.42 19.65 -12.11
N VAL A 152 -3.62 19.24 -12.50
CA VAL A 152 -4.75 20.12 -12.81
C VAL A 152 -5.74 19.98 -11.67
N TYR A 153 -6.23 21.12 -11.17
CA TYR A 153 -6.97 21.17 -9.91
C TYR A 153 -8.34 21.84 -10.07
N GLY A 154 -8.83 21.89 -11.32
CA GLY A 154 -10.14 22.42 -11.69
C GLY A 154 -10.07 23.82 -12.33
N PRO A 155 -11.14 24.27 -13.01
CA PRO A 155 -11.11 25.44 -13.89
C PRO A 155 -10.58 26.74 -13.26
N GLU A 156 -10.85 26.94 -11.97
CA GLU A 156 -10.40 28.13 -11.24
C GLU A 156 -8.88 28.15 -11.05
N PHE A 157 -8.31 27.09 -10.48
CA PHE A 157 -6.86 26.91 -10.30
C PHE A 157 -6.15 26.85 -11.65
N ASP A 158 -6.66 26.05 -12.59
CA ASP A 158 -6.08 25.88 -13.91
C ASP A 158 -5.94 27.21 -14.65
N SER A 159 -6.99 28.03 -14.62
CA SER A 159 -6.97 29.35 -15.24
C SER A 159 -6.01 30.31 -14.54
N ALA A 160 -5.86 30.22 -13.21
CA ALA A 160 -4.95 31.04 -12.44
C ALA A 160 -3.48 30.69 -12.72
N TYR A 161 -3.13 29.40 -12.75
CA TYR A 161 -1.80 28.94 -13.16
C TYR A 161 -1.46 29.35 -14.59
N LYS A 162 -2.39 29.14 -15.53
CA LYS A 162 -2.24 29.58 -16.93
C LYS A 162 -2.00 31.08 -17.05
N ARG A 163 -2.78 31.92 -16.33
CA ARG A 163 -2.58 33.38 -16.31
C ARG A 163 -1.22 33.79 -15.73
N ARG A 164 -0.71 33.03 -14.76
CA ARG A 164 0.62 33.24 -14.19
C ARG A 164 1.76 32.77 -15.10
N GLY A 165 1.46 32.00 -16.14
CA GLY A 165 2.43 31.40 -17.05
C GLY A 165 3.02 30.08 -16.52
N ILE A 166 2.40 29.48 -15.51
CA ILE A 166 2.81 28.19 -14.94
C ILE A 166 2.10 27.09 -15.73
N ARG A 167 2.89 26.23 -16.39
CA ARG A 167 2.37 25.09 -17.15
C ARG A 167 1.94 23.98 -16.20
N GLN A 168 1.04 23.10 -16.65
CA GLN A 168 0.40 22.10 -15.81
C GLN A 168 0.47 20.70 -16.42
N LEU A 169 0.45 19.68 -15.58
CA LEU A 169 0.32 18.28 -15.98
C LEU A 169 -1.07 17.78 -15.62
N VAL A 170 -1.63 16.86 -16.42
CA VAL A 170 -2.76 16.06 -15.94
C VAL A 170 -2.21 14.97 -15.03
N TYR A 171 -2.49 15.05 -13.74
CA TYR A 171 -2.11 14.00 -12.79
C TYR A 171 -3.11 12.85 -12.83
N THR A 172 -2.59 11.63 -12.78
CA THR A 172 -3.37 10.41 -12.57
C THR A 172 -2.49 9.34 -11.93
N SER A 173 -3.09 8.23 -11.52
CA SER A 173 -2.34 7.13 -10.93
C SER A 173 -2.80 5.77 -11.44
N THR A 174 -1.84 4.88 -11.67
CA THR A 174 -2.13 3.47 -11.95
C THR A 174 -2.66 2.73 -10.72
N GLN A 175 -2.57 3.34 -9.54
CA GLN A 175 -2.80 2.73 -8.23
C GLN A 175 -3.24 3.82 -7.22
N GLY A 176 -4.25 3.57 -6.41
CA GLY A 176 -4.67 4.45 -5.32
C GLY A 176 -4.00 4.05 -4.01
N GLU A 177 -4.64 3.15 -3.27
CA GLU A 177 -4.14 2.61 -1.99
C GLU A 177 -4.50 1.12 -1.84
N GLU A 178 -4.80 0.46 -2.96
CA GLU A 178 -5.32 -0.91 -2.98
C GLU A 178 -4.21 -1.90 -2.65
N PRO A 179 -4.42 -2.96 -1.86
CA PRO A 179 -3.35 -3.90 -1.56
C PRO A 179 -3.09 -4.88 -2.70
N LEU A 180 -1.87 -5.40 -2.76
CA LEU A 180 -1.37 -6.50 -3.62
C LEU A 180 -1.39 -6.28 -5.14
N PHE A 181 -2.46 -5.75 -5.74
CA PHE A 181 -2.56 -5.58 -7.19
C PHE A 181 -3.53 -4.43 -7.57
N PRO A 182 -3.23 -3.61 -8.59
CA PRO A 182 -4.12 -2.53 -8.98
C PRO A 182 -5.50 -3.01 -9.43
N HIS A 183 -6.52 -2.19 -9.19
CA HIS A 183 -7.89 -2.45 -9.65
C HIS A 183 -8.05 -2.14 -11.15
N TYR A 184 -7.30 -2.81 -12.01
CA TYR A 184 -7.50 -2.75 -13.46
C TYR A 184 -8.88 -3.27 -13.88
N TYR A 185 -9.39 -4.27 -13.15
CA TYR A 185 -10.77 -4.74 -13.22
C TYR A 185 -11.45 -4.61 -11.86
N THR A 186 -12.76 -4.35 -11.87
CA THR A 186 -13.56 -4.16 -10.65
C THR A 186 -14.29 -5.44 -10.26
N LEU A 187 -14.10 -5.90 -9.01
CA LEU A 187 -14.88 -7.00 -8.46
C LEU A 187 -16.34 -6.55 -8.23
N PRO A 188 -17.35 -7.26 -8.78
CA PRO A 188 -18.76 -6.93 -8.60
C PRO A 188 -19.19 -6.95 -7.13
N SER A 189 -20.06 -6.02 -6.72
CA SER A 189 -20.52 -5.91 -5.31
C SER A 189 -21.25 -7.16 -4.81
N THR A 190 -21.87 -7.95 -5.69
CA THR A 190 -22.51 -9.24 -5.36
C THR A 190 -21.52 -10.33 -4.97
N ARG A 191 -20.23 -10.12 -5.20
CA ARG A 191 -19.13 -11.03 -4.84
C ARG A 191 -18.32 -10.55 -3.64
N ARG A 192 -18.70 -9.40 -3.06
CA ARG A 192 -18.07 -8.84 -1.87
C ARG A 192 -18.76 -9.30 -0.60
N LEU A 193 -18.01 -9.26 0.49
CA LEU A 193 -18.52 -9.27 1.85
C LEU A 193 -19.06 -7.87 2.21
N HIS A 194 -18.35 -6.81 1.82
CA HIS A 194 -18.75 -5.43 2.06
C HIS A 194 -19.15 -4.73 0.76
N ALA A 195 -20.35 -4.12 0.75
CA ALA A 195 -20.82 -3.40 -0.43
C ALA A 195 -19.90 -2.19 -0.72
N LYS A 196 -19.30 -2.17 -1.92
CA LYS A 196 -18.51 -1.04 -2.44
C LYS A 196 -19.14 -0.51 -3.73
N SER A 197 -18.89 0.77 -4.04
CA SER A 197 -19.31 1.38 -5.30
C SER A 197 -18.61 0.71 -6.50
N LEU A 198 -19.30 0.72 -7.64
CA LEU A 198 -18.73 0.24 -8.89
C LEU A 198 -17.77 1.30 -9.43
N GLY A 199 -16.51 0.90 -9.64
CA GLY A 199 -15.52 1.66 -10.41
C GLY A 199 -15.40 1.13 -11.85
N ASN A 200 -14.80 1.93 -12.73
CA ASN A 200 -14.62 1.58 -14.15
C ASN A 200 -13.26 0.89 -14.43
N GLY A 201 -12.45 0.70 -13.39
CA GLY A 201 -11.10 0.16 -13.50
C GLY A 201 -10.08 1.23 -13.86
N ARG A 202 -8.85 1.07 -13.37
CA ARG A 202 -7.80 2.10 -13.43
C ARG A 202 -7.50 2.59 -14.86
N VAL A 203 -7.46 1.70 -15.85
CA VAL A 203 -7.17 2.11 -17.24
C VAL A 203 -8.26 3.00 -17.81
N ALA A 204 -9.54 2.65 -17.60
CA ALA A 204 -10.64 3.45 -18.10
C ALA A 204 -10.70 4.82 -17.42
N GLU A 205 -10.49 4.86 -16.10
CA GLU A 205 -10.44 6.10 -15.32
C GLU A 205 -9.31 7.03 -15.80
N MET A 206 -8.09 6.51 -15.93
CA MET A 206 -6.95 7.26 -16.48
C MET A 206 -7.24 7.76 -17.90
N PHE A 207 -7.73 6.88 -18.77
CA PHE A 207 -8.05 7.23 -20.15
C PHE A 207 -9.07 8.38 -20.23
N HIS A 208 -10.15 8.30 -19.45
CA HIS A 208 -11.19 9.32 -19.45
C HIS A 208 -10.67 10.65 -18.91
N LEU A 209 -9.93 10.64 -17.80
CA LEU A 209 -9.36 11.84 -17.21
C LEU A 209 -8.40 12.53 -18.20
N ILE A 210 -7.43 11.79 -18.74
CA ILE A 210 -6.44 12.32 -19.68
C ILE A 210 -7.11 12.85 -20.94
N SER A 211 -8.08 12.11 -21.50
CA SER A 211 -8.67 12.45 -22.79
C SER A 211 -9.65 13.61 -22.70
N PHE A 212 -10.42 13.72 -21.61
CA PHE A 212 -11.62 14.57 -21.57
C PHE A 212 -11.63 15.59 -20.43
N THR A 213 -10.55 15.74 -19.66
CA THR A 213 -10.50 16.78 -18.61
C THR A 213 -10.78 18.20 -19.15
N PRO A 214 -11.58 19.02 -18.45
CA PRO A 214 -11.78 20.43 -18.77
C PRO A 214 -10.48 21.25 -18.82
N ALA A 215 -9.41 20.79 -18.16
CA ALA A 215 -8.12 21.47 -18.16
C ALA A 215 -7.53 21.67 -19.57
N ARG A 216 -7.94 20.87 -20.56
CA ARG A 216 -7.56 21.09 -21.97
C ARG A 216 -7.96 22.46 -22.52
N GLN A 217 -8.96 23.10 -21.93
CA GLN A 217 -9.39 24.47 -22.27
C GLN A 217 -8.77 25.50 -21.31
N ASN A 218 -8.72 25.16 -20.02
CA ASN A 218 -8.44 26.12 -18.94
C ASN A 218 -6.96 26.22 -18.56
N ALA A 219 -6.16 25.17 -18.79
CA ALA A 219 -4.74 25.09 -18.45
C ALA A 219 -3.82 25.34 -19.66
N ASP A 220 -2.53 25.52 -19.39
CA ASP A 220 -1.44 25.32 -20.37
C ASP A 220 -0.78 23.97 -20.07
N LEU A 221 -1.25 22.92 -20.74
CA LEU A 221 -0.79 21.56 -20.48
C LEU A 221 0.59 21.29 -21.10
N ILE A 222 1.48 20.64 -20.34
CA ILE A 222 2.80 20.16 -20.80
C ILE A 222 2.88 18.64 -20.90
N GLY A 223 1.93 17.90 -20.33
CA GLY A 223 1.93 16.44 -20.37
C GLY A 223 1.01 15.81 -19.32
N VAL A 224 1.32 14.57 -18.95
CA VAL A 224 0.60 13.78 -17.95
C VAL A 224 1.60 13.25 -16.93
N PHE A 225 1.24 13.27 -15.65
CA PHE A 225 1.97 12.60 -14.57
C PHE A 225 1.21 11.32 -14.23
N VAL A 226 1.80 10.15 -14.51
CA VAL A 226 1.21 8.84 -14.17
C VAL A 226 1.95 8.28 -12.97
N ALA A 227 1.38 8.44 -11.78
CA ALA A 227 1.95 7.93 -10.55
C ALA A 227 1.71 6.42 -10.38
N GLY A 228 2.56 5.79 -9.58
CA GLY A 228 2.36 4.44 -9.04
C GLY A 228 2.69 4.45 -7.57
N TRP A 229 1.81 5.09 -6.79
CA TRP A 229 1.97 5.15 -5.34
C TRP A 229 1.91 3.75 -4.74
N ALA A 230 2.77 3.50 -3.75
CA ALA A 230 2.93 2.18 -3.14
C ALA A 230 2.60 2.24 -1.64
N ASP A 231 1.58 3.01 -1.24
CA ASP A 231 1.15 3.16 0.16
C ASP A 231 0.80 1.82 0.81
N ALA A 232 0.17 0.93 0.04
CA ALA A 232 -0.12 -0.44 0.45
C ALA A 232 1.03 -1.44 0.17
N GLY A 233 2.15 -0.98 -0.38
CA GLY A 233 3.35 -1.79 -0.61
C GLY A 233 3.32 -2.69 -1.82
N LEU A 234 2.80 -2.23 -2.95
CA LEU A 234 2.73 -3.06 -4.14
C LEU A 234 4.08 -3.15 -4.81
N HIS A 235 4.34 -4.29 -5.45
CA HIS A 235 5.51 -4.42 -6.30
C HIS A 235 5.31 -3.62 -7.60
N PRO A 236 6.26 -2.75 -8.04
CA PRO A 236 6.13 -1.94 -9.25
C PRO A 236 5.86 -2.71 -10.54
N GLU A 237 6.23 -3.99 -10.58
CA GLU A 237 5.85 -4.89 -11.69
C GLU A 237 4.33 -4.95 -11.93
N THR A 238 3.52 -4.69 -10.91
CA THR A 238 2.06 -4.63 -11.06
C THR A 238 1.56 -3.38 -11.78
N PHE A 239 2.40 -2.38 -12.02
CA PHE A 239 2.02 -1.06 -12.54
C PHE A 239 2.16 -0.89 -14.06
N TRP A 240 2.86 -1.82 -14.73
CA TRP A 240 3.24 -1.67 -16.14
C TRP A 240 2.07 -1.44 -17.10
N LEU A 241 0.90 -2.04 -16.83
CA LEU A 241 -0.29 -1.80 -17.65
C LEU A 241 -0.72 -0.33 -17.57
N GLY A 242 -0.77 0.25 -16.37
CA GLY A 242 -1.07 1.68 -16.24
C GLY A 242 0.02 2.58 -16.81
N TYR A 243 1.29 2.25 -16.57
CA TYR A 243 2.43 2.97 -17.14
C TYR A 243 2.51 2.93 -18.66
N ALA A 244 1.94 1.91 -19.32
CA ALA A 244 1.85 1.87 -20.78
C ALA A 244 0.63 2.62 -21.30
N THR A 245 -0.55 2.38 -20.70
CA THR A 245 -1.83 2.91 -21.20
C THR A 245 -2.03 4.40 -20.92
N GLY A 246 -1.52 4.93 -19.80
CA GLY A 246 -1.61 6.35 -19.46
C GLY A 246 -0.87 7.23 -20.48
N PRO A 247 0.43 7.01 -20.74
CA PRO A 247 1.18 7.72 -21.77
C PRO A 247 0.62 7.50 -23.18
N ALA A 248 0.08 6.32 -23.50
CA ALA A 248 -0.60 6.10 -24.78
C ALA A 248 -1.81 7.03 -24.96
N ALA A 249 -2.65 7.17 -23.92
CA ALA A 249 -3.77 8.11 -23.91
C ALA A 249 -3.30 9.59 -23.95
N ALA A 250 -2.14 9.89 -23.36
CA ALA A 250 -1.54 11.23 -23.42
C ALA A 250 -1.04 11.58 -24.83
N TRP A 251 -0.42 10.61 -25.51
CA TRP A 251 0.14 10.77 -26.86
C TRP A 251 -0.94 10.96 -27.92
N HIS A 252 -2.00 10.14 -27.86
CA HIS A 252 -3.13 10.25 -28.79
C HIS A 252 -4.47 10.21 -28.05
N PRO A 253 -4.90 11.33 -27.46
CA PRO A 253 -6.15 11.42 -26.70
C PRO A 253 -7.35 10.94 -27.51
N ALA A 254 -8.27 10.23 -26.85
CA ALA A 254 -9.55 9.77 -27.41
C ALA A 254 -9.47 8.90 -28.69
N SER A 255 -8.33 8.24 -28.99
CA SER A 255 -8.19 7.45 -30.23
C SER A 255 -8.47 5.95 -30.12
N ALA A 256 -8.06 5.33 -29.02
CA ALA A 256 -8.27 3.91 -28.74
C ALA A 256 -9.24 3.76 -27.57
N SER A 257 -9.98 2.64 -27.53
CA SER A 257 -10.76 2.31 -26.33
C SER A 257 -9.85 1.80 -25.19
N PRO A 258 -10.23 1.94 -23.91
CA PRO A 258 -9.49 1.31 -22.80
C PRO A 258 -9.23 -0.18 -23.01
N ALA A 259 -10.21 -0.92 -23.54
CA ALA A 259 -10.07 -2.34 -23.85
C ALA A 259 -9.03 -2.60 -24.94
N GLU A 260 -8.98 -1.78 -25.98
CA GLU A 260 -7.98 -1.87 -27.05
C GLU A 260 -6.56 -1.58 -26.53
N LEU A 261 -6.41 -0.56 -25.68
CA LEU A 261 -5.14 -0.24 -25.02
C LEU A 261 -4.62 -1.41 -24.17
N MET A 262 -5.50 -2.03 -23.37
CA MET A 262 -5.14 -3.19 -22.54
C MET A 262 -4.74 -4.40 -23.39
N ASN A 263 -5.50 -4.73 -24.43
CA ASN A 263 -5.18 -5.87 -25.29
C ASN A 263 -3.87 -5.66 -26.05
N SER A 264 -3.64 -4.44 -26.56
CA SER A 264 -2.38 -4.10 -27.24
C SER A 264 -1.18 -4.20 -26.29
N PHE A 265 -1.35 -3.77 -25.03
CA PHE A 265 -0.31 -3.90 -24.02
C PHE A 265 0.08 -5.36 -23.79
N TYR A 266 -0.87 -6.29 -23.71
CA TYR A 266 -0.56 -7.69 -23.42
C TYR A 266 0.37 -8.30 -24.49
N ASP A 267 0.09 -8.06 -25.77
CA ASP A 267 0.91 -8.59 -26.86
C ASP A 267 2.29 -7.92 -26.92
N LEU A 268 2.36 -6.61 -26.70
CA LEU A 268 3.61 -5.84 -26.75
C LEU A 268 4.52 -6.10 -25.55
N PHE A 269 3.95 -6.28 -24.36
CA PHE A 269 4.71 -6.43 -23.13
C PHE A 269 5.15 -7.87 -22.88
N TYR A 270 4.35 -8.87 -23.26
CA TYR A 270 4.66 -10.28 -22.98
C TYR A 270 5.00 -11.11 -24.22
N GLY A 271 4.73 -10.58 -25.42
CA GLY A 271 4.92 -11.25 -26.70
C GLY A 271 3.68 -11.96 -27.22
N ALA A 272 3.65 -12.24 -28.53
CA ALA A 272 2.48 -12.77 -29.26
C ALA A 272 2.08 -14.22 -28.89
N GLY A 273 2.87 -14.91 -28.06
CA GLY A 273 2.62 -16.30 -27.63
C GLY A 273 1.71 -16.44 -26.40
N THR A 274 1.31 -15.33 -25.78
CA THR A 274 0.53 -15.36 -24.54
C THR A 274 -0.90 -15.88 -24.73
N ARG A 275 -1.50 -16.30 -23.63
CA ARG A 275 -2.85 -16.87 -23.58
C ARG A 275 -3.69 -16.14 -22.55
N ASN A 276 -4.80 -15.57 -23.00
CA ASN A 276 -5.86 -15.01 -22.15
C ASN A 276 -5.35 -14.02 -21.08
N MET A 277 -4.41 -13.15 -21.42
CA MET A 277 -3.84 -12.18 -20.47
C MET A 277 -4.88 -11.24 -19.86
N GLY A 278 -5.92 -10.86 -20.60
CA GLY A 278 -7.04 -10.09 -20.05
C GLY A 278 -7.76 -10.81 -18.91
N ARG A 279 -7.99 -12.13 -19.03
CA ARG A 279 -8.58 -12.95 -17.95
C ARG A 279 -7.62 -13.09 -16.77
N LEU A 280 -6.32 -13.25 -17.03
CA LEU A 280 -5.30 -13.28 -15.99
C LEU A 280 -5.30 -11.98 -15.17
N TYR A 281 -5.25 -10.82 -15.83
CA TYR A 281 -5.32 -9.51 -15.17
C TYR A 281 -6.64 -9.30 -14.41
N GLN A 282 -7.76 -9.74 -14.98
CA GLN A 282 -9.05 -9.70 -14.29
C GLN A 282 -9.01 -10.48 -12.99
N LEU A 283 -8.56 -11.74 -13.04
CA LEU A 283 -8.45 -12.60 -11.88
C LEU A 283 -7.46 -12.03 -10.84
N MET A 284 -6.33 -11.48 -11.26
CA MET A 284 -5.39 -10.80 -10.35
C MET A 284 -6.06 -9.64 -9.59
N SER A 285 -6.75 -8.74 -10.30
CA SER A 285 -7.48 -7.63 -9.66
C SER A 285 -8.60 -8.13 -8.75
N GLU A 286 -9.39 -9.11 -9.17
CA GLU A 286 -10.50 -9.66 -8.38
C GLU A 286 -10.00 -10.37 -7.10
N GLN A 287 -8.92 -11.16 -7.20
CA GLN A 287 -8.33 -11.87 -6.07
C GLN A 287 -7.74 -10.92 -5.02
N ALA A 288 -7.04 -9.85 -5.44
CA ALA A 288 -6.55 -8.81 -4.53
C ALA A 288 -7.70 -8.07 -3.83
N GLN A 289 -8.79 -7.78 -4.54
CA GLN A 289 -9.99 -7.18 -3.98
C GLN A 289 -10.68 -8.09 -2.96
N ILE A 290 -10.75 -9.40 -3.23
CA ILE A 290 -11.29 -10.38 -2.28
C ILE A 290 -10.36 -10.49 -1.06
N TRP A 291 -9.04 -10.52 -1.27
CA TRP A 291 -8.07 -10.56 -0.18
C TRP A 291 -8.26 -9.39 0.78
N ASP A 292 -8.50 -8.17 0.28
CA ASP A 292 -8.78 -6.99 1.11
C ASP A 292 -10.14 -7.06 1.80
N ASP A 293 -11.18 -7.40 1.05
CA ASP A 293 -12.58 -7.25 1.47
C ASP A 293 -13.07 -8.33 2.43
N ILE A 294 -12.44 -9.51 2.42
CA ILE A 294 -12.91 -10.69 3.16
C ILE A 294 -12.59 -10.63 4.67
N TRP A 295 -11.84 -9.62 5.11
CA TRP A 295 -11.52 -9.33 6.52
C TRP A 295 -12.35 -8.15 7.05
N GLU A 296 -12.46 -8.05 8.36
CA GLU A 296 -13.13 -6.93 9.06
C GLU A 296 -12.12 -5.83 9.40
N ILE A 297 -12.55 -4.58 9.41
CA ILE A 297 -11.74 -3.45 9.89
C ILE A 297 -11.89 -3.32 11.41
N SER A 298 -10.78 -3.10 12.10
CA SER A 298 -10.75 -2.83 13.54
C SER A 298 -9.72 -1.75 13.89
N PRO A 299 -9.91 -0.97 14.96
CA PRO A 299 -8.89 -0.04 15.44
C PRO A 299 -7.58 -0.76 15.79
N SER A 300 -6.48 -0.28 15.24
CA SER A 300 -5.13 -0.79 15.50
C SER A 300 -4.71 -0.56 16.95
N SER A 301 -4.20 -1.61 17.59
CA SER A 301 -3.43 -1.55 18.83
C SER A 301 -1.93 -1.80 18.63
N ALA A 302 -1.50 -2.06 17.39
CA ALA A 302 -0.16 -2.55 17.07
C ALA A 302 0.82 -1.46 16.59
N ARG A 303 0.33 -0.24 16.33
CA ARG A 303 1.16 0.94 16.05
C ARG A 303 0.79 2.13 16.91
N THR A 304 1.68 3.12 16.96
CA THR A 304 1.39 4.44 17.53
C THR A 304 0.14 5.04 16.85
N PRO A 305 -0.77 5.70 17.59
CA PRO A 305 -1.93 6.36 16.99
C PRO A 305 -1.55 7.41 15.95
N ILE A 306 -2.42 7.62 14.96
CA ILE A 306 -2.37 8.73 13.99
C ILE A 306 -2.55 10.06 14.72
N TRP A 307 -1.60 10.96 14.52
CA TRP A 307 -1.51 12.28 15.12
C TRP A 307 -2.47 13.29 14.48
N GLY A 308 -2.67 13.21 13.17
CA GLY A 308 -3.56 14.12 12.43
C GLY A 308 -3.86 13.60 11.03
N ASN A 309 -4.68 14.34 10.29
CA ASN A 309 -4.95 14.11 8.87
C ASN A 309 -4.97 15.46 8.11
N SER A 310 -5.42 15.44 6.85
CA SER A 310 -5.59 16.63 6.00
C SER A 310 -6.48 17.72 6.58
N ASP A 311 -7.42 17.35 7.47
CA ASP A 311 -8.43 18.27 7.99
C ASP A 311 -8.00 18.91 9.31
N MET A 312 -7.32 18.14 10.17
CA MET A 312 -7.00 18.59 11.52
C MET A 312 -5.91 17.76 12.20
N ILE A 313 -5.35 18.35 13.26
CA ILE A 313 -4.57 17.66 14.29
C ILE A 313 -5.55 17.02 15.28
N PHE A 314 -5.39 15.73 15.58
CA PHE A 314 -6.26 15.02 16.51
C PHE A 314 -5.84 15.24 17.96
N ASN A 315 -6.83 15.43 18.84
CA ASN A 315 -6.61 15.52 20.28
C ASN A 315 -7.72 14.77 21.06
N PRO A 316 -7.45 13.57 21.62
CA PRO A 316 -6.19 12.83 21.51
C PRO A 316 -5.96 12.25 20.09
N PRO A 317 -4.73 11.84 19.75
CA PRO A 317 -4.43 11.02 18.57
C PRO A 317 -5.36 9.81 18.42
N LYS A 318 -5.71 9.45 17.18
CA LYS A 318 -6.68 8.39 16.86
C LYS A 318 -6.00 7.09 16.43
N PRO A 319 -6.52 5.90 16.76
CA PRO A 319 -5.96 4.66 16.24
C PRO A 319 -6.02 4.63 14.71
N ALA A 320 -4.99 4.07 14.07
CA ALA A 320 -5.10 3.65 12.66
C ALA A 320 -6.03 2.44 12.54
N GLU A 321 -6.21 1.96 11.31
CA GLU A 321 -7.01 0.78 11.02
C GLU A 321 -6.12 -0.46 10.84
N ASP A 322 -6.57 -1.58 11.37
CA ASP A 322 -6.07 -2.93 11.15
C ASP A 322 -7.18 -3.81 10.60
N GLN A 323 -6.79 -4.96 10.05
CA GLN A 323 -7.74 -5.99 9.63
C GLN A 323 -7.74 -7.16 10.62
N THR A 324 -8.92 -7.70 10.91
CA THR A 324 -9.10 -8.90 11.73
C THR A 324 -10.18 -9.82 11.17
N LEU A 325 -10.36 -10.98 11.80
CA LEU A 325 -11.46 -11.92 11.54
C LEU A 325 -12.22 -12.19 12.85
N PRO A 326 -13.49 -12.59 12.79
CA PRO A 326 -14.17 -13.11 13.97
C PRO A 326 -13.36 -14.25 14.61
N ALA A 327 -13.11 -14.17 15.92
CA ALA A 327 -12.31 -15.17 16.62
C ALA A 327 -13.03 -16.52 16.70
N LEU A 328 -12.31 -17.64 16.53
CA LEU A 328 -12.87 -18.97 16.81
C LEU A 328 -13.22 -19.10 18.31
N PRO A 329 -14.30 -19.82 18.68
CA PRO A 329 -14.58 -20.10 20.08
C PRO A 329 -13.51 -21.03 20.66
N ILE A 330 -13.16 -20.81 21.92
CA ILE A 330 -12.36 -21.76 22.72
C ILE A 330 -13.36 -22.70 23.42
N PRO A 331 -13.23 -24.03 23.27
CA PRO A 331 -14.13 -24.98 23.93
C PRO A 331 -13.96 -24.93 25.45
N SER A 332 -15.06 -25.06 26.19
CA SER A 332 -14.99 -25.14 27.66
C SER A 332 -14.41 -26.47 28.13
N ALA A 333 -13.51 -26.44 29.11
CA ALA A 333 -12.79 -27.63 29.55
C ALA A 333 -13.68 -28.80 30.04
N PRO A 334 -14.78 -28.59 30.80
CA PRO A 334 -15.54 -29.72 31.36
C PRO A 334 -16.37 -30.51 30.34
N SER A 335 -16.81 -29.88 29.25
CA SER A 335 -17.77 -30.48 28.30
C SER A 335 -17.46 -30.21 26.82
N LEU A 336 -16.30 -29.60 26.56
CA LEU A 336 -15.85 -29.14 25.24
C LEU A 336 -16.93 -28.33 24.51
N THR A 337 -17.72 -27.57 25.26
CA THR A 337 -18.82 -26.78 24.70
C THR A 337 -18.27 -25.49 24.10
N ILE A 338 -18.66 -25.22 22.86
CA ILE A 338 -18.39 -23.95 22.19
C ILE A 338 -19.50 -22.93 22.47
N SER A 339 -19.14 -21.66 22.56
CA SER A 339 -20.07 -20.56 22.86
C SER A 339 -20.92 -20.13 21.67
N ARG A 340 -20.47 -20.43 20.44
CA ARG A 340 -21.11 -19.98 19.19
C ARG A 340 -20.74 -20.87 18.01
N ASP A 341 -21.57 -20.86 16.97
CA ASP A 341 -21.30 -21.53 15.69
C ASP A 341 -20.61 -20.56 14.72
N TRP A 342 -19.28 -20.57 14.73
CA TRP A 342 -18.49 -19.70 13.86
C TRP A 342 -18.76 -19.98 12.38
N THR A 343 -18.93 -21.23 11.99
CA THR A 343 -19.21 -21.59 10.58
C THR A 343 -20.51 -20.95 10.09
N GLN A 344 -21.56 -20.98 10.92
CA GLN A 344 -22.84 -20.38 10.59
C GLN A 344 -22.74 -18.85 10.48
N GLU A 345 -22.12 -18.20 11.48
CA GLU A 345 -21.91 -16.74 11.53
C GLU A 345 -21.10 -16.23 10.32
N ASN A 346 -20.22 -17.07 9.78
CA ASN A 346 -19.28 -16.70 8.72
C ASN A 346 -19.58 -17.41 7.38
N SER A 347 -20.79 -17.96 7.22
CA SER A 347 -21.21 -18.73 6.04
C SER A 347 -20.98 -17.98 4.72
N ARG A 348 -21.34 -16.69 4.65
CA ARG A 348 -21.09 -15.85 3.47
C ARG A 348 -19.60 -15.70 3.15
N ARG A 349 -18.76 -15.55 4.18
CA ARG A 349 -17.31 -15.43 4.02
C ARG A 349 -16.72 -16.73 3.46
N LEU A 350 -17.20 -17.87 3.95
CA LEU A 350 -16.79 -19.20 3.47
C LEU A 350 -17.24 -19.44 2.02
N GLU A 351 -18.45 -19.02 1.64
CA GLU A 351 -18.94 -19.10 0.26
C GLU A 351 -18.05 -18.29 -0.71
N ILE A 352 -17.71 -17.05 -0.33
CA ILE A 352 -16.81 -16.20 -1.12
C ILE A 352 -15.44 -16.87 -1.23
N ALA A 353 -14.88 -17.35 -0.11
CA ALA A 353 -13.56 -17.98 -0.10
C ALA A 353 -13.51 -19.24 -0.99
N ALA A 354 -14.52 -20.10 -0.92
CA ALA A 354 -14.60 -21.31 -1.73
C ALA A 354 -14.69 -21.00 -3.23
N THR A 355 -15.53 -20.03 -3.61
CA THR A 355 -15.67 -19.61 -5.00
C THR A 355 -14.37 -19.01 -5.52
N ALA A 356 -13.76 -18.11 -4.74
CA ALA A 356 -12.52 -17.45 -5.09
C ALA A 356 -11.34 -18.42 -5.20
N LEU A 357 -11.33 -19.51 -4.42
CA LEU A 357 -10.29 -20.53 -4.48
C LEU A 357 -10.31 -21.28 -5.83
N SER A 358 -11.49 -21.59 -6.36
CA SER A 358 -11.62 -22.21 -7.69
C SER A 358 -11.12 -21.29 -8.80
N GLU A 359 -11.36 -19.98 -8.67
CA GLU A 359 -10.85 -18.99 -9.63
C GLU A 359 -9.35 -18.74 -9.47
N ASN A 360 -8.83 -18.87 -8.25
CA ASN A 360 -7.40 -18.85 -7.99
C ASN A 360 -6.70 -20.02 -8.69
N GLU A 361 -7.32 -21.21 -8.74
CA GLU A 361 -6.80 -22.35 -9.52
C GLU A 361 -6.73 -22.03 -11.02
N GLU A 362 -7.78 -21.41 -11.58
CA GLU A 362 -7.76 -20.91 -12.97
C GLU A 362 -6.61 -19.90 -13.18
N LEU A 363 -6.44 -18.97 -12.25
CA LEU A 363 -5.39 -17.96 -12.29
C LEU A 363 -3.99 -18.59 -12.27
N LEU A 364 -3.75 -19.54 -11.37
CA LEU A 364 -2.47 -20.25 -11.30
C LEU A 364 -2.18 -21.01 -12.59
N ASP A 365 -3.17 -21.71 -13.16
CA ASP A 365 -3.03 -22.40 -14.45
C ASP A 365 -2.67 -21.42 -15.58
N LEU A 366 -3.32 -20.25 -15.62
CA LEU A 366 -2.99 -19.20 -16.59
C LEU A 366 -1.58 -18.64 -16.39
N LEU A 367 -1.15 -18.40 -15.15
CA LEU A 367 0.19 -17.93 -14.83
C LEU A 367 1.26 -18.95 -15.24
N TYR A 368 1.11 -20.23 -14.85
CA TYR A 368 2.05 -21.28 -15.24
C TYR A 368 2.06 -21.55 -16.75
N ALA A 369 0.92 -21.43 -17.42
CA ALA A 369 0.85 -21.57 -18.87
C ALA A 369 1.58 -20.42 -19.59
N ASN A 370 1.43 -19.19 -19.11
CA ASN A 370 2.09 -18.02 -19.70
C ASN A 370 3.58 -17.95 -19.36
N LEU A 371 4.01 -18.29 -18.14
CA LEU A 371 5.42 -18.36 -17.76
C LEU A 371 6.27 -19.23 -18.71
N LYS A 372 5.67 -20.26 -19.32
CA LYS A 372 6.34 -21.14 -20.30
C LYS A 372 6.39 -20.57 -21.72
N LYS A 373 5.65 -19.50 -22.00
CA LYS A 373 5.37 -18.99 -23.35
C LYS A 373 5.81 -17.56 -23.59
N VAL A 374 5.83 -16.72 -22.56
CA VAL A 374 6.28 -15.33 -22.70
C VAL A 374 7.71 -15.29 -23.21
N SER A 375 7.98 -14.40 -24.17
CA SER A 375 9.33 -14.14 -24.66
C SER A 375 10.03 -13.06 -23.85
N ASP A 376 9.25 -12.16 -23.25
CA ASP A 376 9.69 -10.94 -22.60
C ASP A 376 9.03 -10.79 -21.23
N ASN A 377 9.68 -10.03 -20.34
CA ASN A 377 9.15 -9.65 -19.02
C ASN A 377 8.65 -10.83 -18.16
N GLN A 378 9.28 -12.00 -18.25
CA GLN A 378 8.91 -13.19 -17.48
C GLN A 378 8.84 -12.95 -15.96
N TYR A 379 9.78 -12.15 -15.42
CA TYR A 379 9.82 -11.79 -14.00
C TYR A 379 8.53 -11.13 -13.50
N ASN A 380 7.85 -10.38 -14.38
CA ASN A 380 6.56 -9.79 -14.07
C ASN A 380 5.51 -10.85 -13.66
N LEU A 381 5.46 -11.96 -14.40
CA LEU A 381 4.56 -13.07 -14.09
C LEU A 381 5.00 -13.87 -12.86
N GLU A 382 6.30 -13.90 -12.54
CA GLU A 382 6.79 -14.48 -11.28
C GLU A 382 6.29 -13.67 -10.08
N VAL A 383 6.32 -12.34 -10.17
CA VAL A 383 5.74 -11.46 -9.15
C VAL A 383 4.24 -11.71 -9.03
N PHE A 384 3.51 -11.80 -10.14
CA PHE A 384 2.07 -12.07 -10.12
C PHE A 384 1.74 -13.42 -9.49
N LEU A 385 2.54 -14.45 -9.79
CA LEU A 385 2.42 -15.76 -9.17
C LEU A 385 2.61 -15.69 -7.65
N SER A 386 3.63 -14.97 -7.19
CA SER A 386 3.84 -14.80 -5.75
C SER A 386 2.70 -14.06 -5.03
N ILE A 387 2.05 -13.11 -5.71
CA ILE A 387 0.87 -12.40 -5.19
C ILE A 387 -0.35 -13.34 -5.18
N ALA A 388 -0.54 -14.12 -6.24
CA ALA A 388 -1.62 -15.10 -6.33
C ALA A 388 -1.50 -16.17 -5.22
N ASP A 389 -0.28 -16.57 -4.83
CA ASP A 389 -0.01 -17.46 -3.70
C ASP A 389 -0.40 -16.84 -2.35
N VAL A 390 -0.09 -15.54 -2.13
CA VAL A 390 -0.53 -14.81 -0.93
C VAL A 390 -2.06 -14.72 -0.87
N CYS A 391 -2.72 -14.43 -1.99
CA CYS A 391 -4.18 -14.46 -2.10
C CYS A 391 -4.73 -15.85 -1.78
N ARG A 392 -4.15 -16.90 -2.37
CA ARG A 392 -4.55 -18.29 -2.16
C ARG A 392 -4.45 -18.69 -0.70
N GLN A 393 -3.32 -18.43 -0.07
CA GLN A 393 -3.09 -18.80 1.33
C GLN A 393 -4.14 -18.17 2.25
N ASN A 394 -4.53 -16.92 2.00
CA ASN A 394 -5.60 -16.26 2.73
C ASN A 394 -6.95 -16.98 2.56
N LEU A 395 -7.30 -17.40 1.34
CA LEU A 395 -8.53 -18.14 1.07
C LEU A 395 -8.53 -19.49 1.79
N GLU A 396 -7.41 -20.22 1.71
CA GLU A 396 -7.22 -21.49 2.39
C GLU A 396 -7.29 -21.33 3.92
N MET A 397 -6.72 -20.26 4.48
CA MET A 397 -6.84 -19.94 5.90
C MET A 397 -8.32 -19.81 6.31
N ILE A 398 -9.12 -19.05 5.56
CA ILE A 398 -10.52 -18.81 5.90
C ILE A 398 -11.34 -20.10 5.85
N LEU A 399 -11.12 -20.94 4.85
CA LEU A 399 -11.77 -22.25 4.75
C LEU A 399 -11.34 -23.20 5.87
N GLU A 400 -10.06 -23.17 6.25
CA GLU A 400 -9.54 -23.99 7.35
C GLU A 400 -10.05 -23.51 8.71
N LEU A 401 -10.25 -22.21 8.94
CA LEU A 401 -10.96 -21.72 10.13
C LEU A 401 -12.39 -22.28 10.18
N GLY A 402 -13.08 -22.36 9.04
CA GLY A 402 -14.38 -23.04 8.94
C GLY A 402 -14.31 -24.52 9.31
N ARG A 403 -13.32 -25.26 8.78
CA ARG A 403 -13.09 -26.66 9.14
C ARG A 403 -12.78 -26.83 10.63
N MET A 404 -11.95 -25.96 11.20
CA MET A 404 -11.62 -25.98 12.63
C MET A 404 -12.89 -25.80 13.47
N SER A 405 -13.78 -24.88 13.10
CA SER A 405 -15.09 -24.71 13.74
C SER A 405 -15.96 -25.98 13.66
N GLU A 406 -15.99 -26.68 12.51
CA GLU A 406 -16.68 -27.99 12.40
C GLU A 406 -16.05 -29.07 13.30
N LEU A 407 -14.72 -29.11 13.40
CA LEU A 407 -14.01 -30.04 14.28
C LEU A 407 -14.32 -29.79 15.77
N LEU A 408 -14.47 -28.53 16.17
CA LEU A 408 -14.92 -28.19 17.53
C LEU A 408 -16.35 -28.68 17.79
N LYS A 409 -17.25 -28.55 16.81
CA LYS A 409 -18.63 -29.08 16.89
C LYS A 409 -18.66 -30.61 16.94
N ALA A 410 -17.81 -31.27 16.17
CA ALA A 410 -17.63 -32.72 16.20
C ALA A 410 -17.14 -33.18 17.58
N ALA A 411 -16.17 -32.47 18.17
CA ALA A 411 -15.68 -32.75 19.52
C ALA A 411 -16.80 -32.66 20.57
N GLN A 412 -17.56 -31.56 20.57
CA GLN A 412 -18.71 -31.39 21.47
C GLN A 412 -19.75 -32.51 21.29
N THR A 413 -20.00 -32.93 20.05
CA THR A 413 -20.96 -33.98 19.73
C THR A 413 -20.48 -35.36 20.21
N ALA A 414 -19.19 -35.66 20.05
CA ALA A 414 -18.57 -36.89 20.54
C ALA A 414 -18.64 -36.97 22.08
N VAL A 415 -18.40 -35.87 22.80
CA VAL A 415 -18.61 -35.79 24.26
C VAL A 415 -20.04 -36.16 24.64
N ARG A 416 -21.05 -35.58 23.96
CA ARG A 416 -22.47 -35.90 24.22
C ARG A 416 -22.82 -37.37 23.94
N GLN A 417 -22.05 -38.04 23.11
CA GLN A 417 -22.21 -39.46 22.78
C GLN A 417 -21.35 -40.38 23.66
N GLY A 418 -20.59 -39.84 24.62
CA GLY A 418 -19.68 -40.62 25.47
C GLY A 418 -18.43 -41.15 24.73
N LYS A 419 -18.02 -40.48 23.65
CA LYS A 419 -16.90 -40.89 22.79
C LYS A 419 -15.68 -40.00 23.01
N ASP A 420 -15.11 -40.07 24.20
CA ASP A 420 -14.07 -39.14 24.66
C ASP A 420 -12.81 -39.14 23.78
N SER A 421 -12.39 -40.30 23.29
CA SER A 421 -11.23 -40.41 22.40
C SER A 421 -11.48 -39.76 21.03
N GLU A 422 -12.68 -39.88 20.47
CA GLU A 422 -13.08 -39.20 19.22
C GLU A 422 -13.14 -37.68 19.42
N ALA A 423 -13.58 -37.23 20.60
CA ALA A 423 -13.61 -35.82 20.94
C ALA A 423 -12.21 -35.19 20.99
N LEU A 424 -11.26 -35.85 21.67
CA LEU A 424 -9.86 -35.40 21.70
C LEU A 424 -9.20 -35.45 20.33
N ALA A 425 -9.47 -36.48 19.52
CA ALA A 425 -8.94 -36.57 18.15
C ALA A 425 -9.40 -35.39 17.27
N SER A 426 -10.68 -34.98 17.40
CA SER A 426 -11.22 -33.82 16.67
C SER A 426 -10.54 -32.51 17.08
N LEU A 427 -10.30 -32.29 18.37
CA LEU A 427 -9.53 -31.13 18.85
C LEU A 427 -8.07 -31.18 18.39
N ASP A 428 -7.47 -32.36 18.38
CA ASP A 428 -6.10 -32.55 17.93
C ASP A 428 -5.94 -32.22 16.43
N GLU A 429 -6.93 -32.58 15.62
CA GLU A 429 -7.00 -32.21 14.22
C GLU A 429 -7.18 -30.70 14.02
N ALA A 430 -8.00 -30.04 14.84
CA ALA A 430 -8.17 -28.58 14.77
C ALA A 430 -6.87 -27.83 15.12
N LEU A 431 -6.13 -28.29 16.13
CA LEU A 431 -4.81 -27.75 16.49
C LEU A 431 -3.78 -27.99 15.37
N ASN A 432 -3.82 -29.15 14.70
CA ASN A 432 -2.96 -29.43 13.55
C ASN A 432 -3.28 -28.55 12.34
N ALA A 433 -4.56 -28.25 12.11
CA ALA A 433 -5.01 -27.34 11.06
C ALA A 433 -4.46 -25.92 11.28
N ALA A 434 -4.51 -25.41 12.53
CA ALA A 434 -3.90 -24.12 12.88
C ALA A 434 -2.40 -24.05 12.57
N ALA A 435 -1.64 -25.09 12.94
CA ALA A 435 -0.22 -25.20 12.58
C ALA A 435 -0.01 -25.31 11.06
N GLY A 436 -0.95 -25.93 10.34
CA GLY A 436 -0.95 -25.98 8.87
C GLY A 436 -1.14 -24.60 8.22
N ILE A 437 -2.05 -23.78 8.75
CA ILE A 437 -2.26 -22.39 8.32
C ILE A 437 -0.94 -21.61 8.45
N GLN A 438 -0.27 -21.73 9.61
CA GLN A 438 1.01 -21.06 9.85
C GLN A 438 2.08 -21.46 8.81
N ARG A 439 2.24 -22.76 8.57
CA ARG A 439 3.24 -23.25 7.58
C ARG A 439 2.96 -22.72 6.17
N ARG A 440 1.70 -22.71 5.74
CA ARG A 440 1.32 -22.17 4.43
C ARG A 440 1.55 -20.66 4.33
N ARG A 441 1.20 -19.91 5.39
CA ARG A 441 1.50 -18.46 5.49
C ARG A 441 2.99 -18.19 5.32
N ASN A 442 3.84 -18.90 6.08
CA ASN A 442 5.28 -18.72 6.02
C ASN A 442 5.85 -19.11 4.64
N GLY A 443 5.30 -20.15 4.02
CA GLY A 443 5.62 -20.54 2.65
C GLY A 443 5.30 -19.45 1.62
N ALA A 444 4.08 -18.91 1.65
CA ALA A 444 3.67 -17.83 0.76
C ALA A 444 4.52 -16.55 0.96
N LEU A 445 4.77 -16.17 2.22
CA LEU A 445 5.63 -15.04 2.55
C LEU A 445 7.07 -15.23 2.04
N GLN A 446 7.65 -16.41 2.25
CA GLN A 446 9.01 -16.70 1.77
C GLN A 446 9.08 -16.66 0.24
N ASN A 447 8.06 -17.18 -0.45
CA ASN A 447 8.00 -17.19 -1.91
C ASN A 447 7.91 -15.75 -2.48
N ALA A 448 7.05 -14.92 -1.90
CA ALA A 448 6.96 -13.49 -2.24
C ALA A 448 8.26 -12.75 -1.93
N THR A 449 8.82 -12.93 -0.73
CA THR A 449 10.08 -12.29 -0.32
C THR A 449 11.22 -12.64 -1.27
N SER A 450 11.39 -13.92 -1.59
CA SER A 450 12.46 -14.40 -2.48
C SER A 450 12.30 -13.89 -3.91
N THR A 451 11.05 -13.73 -4.35
CA THR A 451 10.74 -13.20 -5.68
C THR A 451 11.01 -11.71 -5.74
N TRP A 452 10.45 -10.92 -4.82
CA TRP A 452 10.51 -9.45 -4.87
C TRP A 452 11.92 -8.93 -4.63
N TYR A 453 12.70 -9.57 -3.75
CA TYR A 453 14.11 -9.23 -3.51
C TYR A 453 15.05 -9.57 -4.67
N LYS A 454 14.58 -10.15 -5.79
CA LYS A 454 15.37 -10.19 -7.02
C LYS A 454 15.63 -8.80 -7.59
N THR A 455 14.68 -7.87 -7.40
CA THR A 455 14.77 -6.48 -7.91
C THR A 455 14.72 -5.43 -6.82
N TRP A 456 14.33 -5.79 -5.60
CA TRP A 456 14.31 -4.88 -4.46
C TRP A 456 15.56 -5.03 -3.60
N PHE A 457 16.08 -3.91 -3.10
CA PHE A 457 17.04 -3.95 -2.01
C PHE A 457 16.31 -4.31 -0.70
N PRO A 458 16.75 -5.36 0.03
CA PRO A 458 16.08 -5.76 1.25
C PRO A 458 16.26 -4.70 2.34
N ARG A 459 15.17 -4.35 3.01
CA ARG A 459 15.23 -3.57 4.25
C ARG A 459 15.41 -4.54 5.41
N VAL A 460 16.49 -4.34 6.17
CA VAL A 460 16.90 -5.21 7.27
C VAL A 460 17.09 -4.40 8.54
N ALA A 461 16.99 -5.08 9.69
CA ALA A 461 17.13 -4.41 10.99
C ALA A 461 18.52 -3.79 11.16
N GLU A 462 19.57 -4.44 10.64
CA GLU A 462 20.94 -3.96 10.69
C GLU A 462 21.69 -4.29 9.39
N ALA A 463 22.40 -3.31 8.84
CA ALA A 463 23.28 -3.47 7.69
C ALA A 463 24.39 -2.43 7.72
N ASN A 464 25.59 -2.78 7.24
CA ASN A 464 26.71 -1.84 7.09
C ASN A 464 27.05 -1.05 8.37
N GLY A 465 26.96 -1.72 9.54
CA GLY A 465 27.21 -1.09 10.85
C GLY A 465 26.16 -0.08 11.30
N ARG A 466 25.00 -0.03 10.64
CA ARG A 466 23.87 0.84 10.98
C ARG A 466 22.65 0.01 11.36
N ARG A 467 21.89 0.51 12.33
CA ARG A 467 20.59 -0.05 12.72
C ARG A 467 19.47 0.77 12.10
N TYR A 468 18.52 0.11 11.45
CA TYR A 468 17.35 0.74 10.87
C TYR A 468 16.42 1.26 11.97
N LEU A 469 16.08 2.55 11.91
CA LEU A 469 15.09 3.16 12.79
C LEU A 469 13.69 2.87 12.26
N ASN A 470 13.06 1.81 12.79
CA ASN A 470 11.70 1.42 12.44
C ASN A 470 10.68 2.23 13.24
N GLN A 471 10.36 3.42 12.73
CA GLN A 471 9.32 4.29 13.25
C GLN A 471 8.41 4.68 12.07
N VAL A 472 7.10 4.61 12.30
CA VAL A 472 6.06 4.96 11.33
C VAL A 472 5.93 6.48 11.20
N ASP A 473 5.34 6.92 10.10
CA ASP A 473 4.85 8.27 9.94
C ASP A 473 3.70 8.52 10.94
N ASP A 474 3.67 9.72 11.55
CA ASP A 474 2.69 10.10 12.56
C ASP A 474 1.33 10.49 11.94
N VAL A 475 1.27 10.84 10.66
CA VAL A 475 0.07 11.35 9.96
C VAL A 475 -0.40 10.35 8.89
N LYS A 476 0.51 9.80 8.09
CA LYS A 476 0.22 8.83 7.04
C LYS A 476 0.45 7.40 7.51
N ASP A 477 -0.27 6.46 6.92
CA ASP A 477 -0.19 5.05 7.28
C ASP A 477 0.19 4.17 6.09
N HIS A 478 1.47 4.23 5.72
CA HIS A 478 2.01 3.34 4.70
C HIS A 478 2.23 1.95 5.30
N ARG A 479 1.46 0.95 4.84
CA ARG A 479 1.49 -0.42 5.40
C ARG A 479 2.90 -1.04 5.43
N PRO A 480 3.77 -0.86 4.41
CA PRO A 480 5.13 -1.37 4.45
C PRO A 480 5.99 -0.78 5.58
N ALA A 481 5.65 0.40 6.11
CA ALA A 481 6.41 1.02 7.19
C ALA A 481 6.12 0.39 8.57
N ARG A 482 5.09 -0.46 8.68
CA ARG A 482 4.70 -1.11 9.95
C ARG A 482 5.61 -2.25 10.35
N THR A 483 6.31 -2.87 9.40
CA THR A 483 7.32 -3.92 9.65
C THR A 483 8.67 -3.48 9.10
N VAL A 484 9.76 -4.16 9.48
CA VAL A 484 11.09 -3.90 8.90
C VAL A 484 11.24 -4.55 7.52
N ASP A 485 10.67 -5.72 7.31
CA ASP A 485 10.84 -6.53 6.11
C ASP A 485 9.48 -6.77 5.42
N MET A 486 9.45 -7.73 4.49
CA MET A 486 8.25 -8.14 3.74
C MET A 486 7.13 -8.75 4.61
N SER A 487 7.33 -8.94 5.93
CA SER A 487 6.27 -9.47 6.80
C SER A 487 5.02 -8.59 6.85
N TYR A 488 5.05 -7.35 6.34
CA TYR A 488 3.84 -6.55 6.14
C TYR A 488 2.78 -7.26 5.27
N LEU A 489 3.20 -8.14 4.35
CA LEU A 489 2.29 -8.90 3.48
C LEU A 489 1.37 -9.86 4.25
N VAL A 490 1.79 -10.30 5.44
CA VAL A 490 1.02 -11.20 6.32
C VAL A 490 0.72 -10.55 7.67
N TYR A 491 0.90 -9.24 7.80
CA TYR A 491 0.81 -8.50 9.06
C TYR A 491 -0.52 -8.70 9.78
N ARG A 492 -1.63 -8.67 9.05
CA ARG A 492 -2.97 -8.90 9.59
C ARG A 492 -3.14 -10.28 10.21
N GLU A 493 -2.51 -11.30 9.63
CA GLU A 493 -2.49 -12.64 10.21
C GLU A 493 -1.63 -12.69 11.46
N LEU A 494 -0.48 -12.01 11.47
CA LEU A 494 0.33 -11.91 12.67
C LEU A 494 -0.47 -11.30 13.82
N LEU A 495 -1.33 -10.30 13.57
CA LEU A 495 -2.19 -9.70 14.59
C LEU A 495 -3.38 -10.56 15.01
N TYR A 496 -3.87 -11.45 14.13
CA TYR A 496 -4.98 -12.34 14.45
C TYR A 496 -4.62 -13.29 15.62
N PRO A 497 -5.46 -13.44 16.67
CA PRO A 497 -5.11 -14.15 17.90
C PRO A 497 -5.25 -15.68 17.78
N LEU A 498 -4.73 -16.28 16.70
CA LEU A 498 -4.81 -17.73 16.50
C LEU A 498 -3.89 -18.51 17.46
N GLY A 499 -2.78 -17.91 17.89
CA GLY A 499 -1.93 -18.45 18.96
C GLY A 499 -2.69 -18.60 20.27
N ASP A 500 -3.31 -17.52 20.74
CA ASP A 500 -4.13 -17.52 21.95
C ASP A 500 -5.28 -18.54 21.89
N TRP A 501 -5.93 -18.65 20.72
CA TRP A 501 -6.94 -19.69 20.49
C TRP A 501 -6.36 -21.10 20.60
N ALA A 502 -5.18 -21.36 20.04
CA ALA A 502 -4.53 -22.66 20.07
C ALA A 502 -4.14 -23.05 21.51
N ASP A 503 -3.58 -22.11 22.27
CA ASP A 503 -3.21 -22.32 23.68
C ASP A 503 -4.43 -22.60 24.55
N GLY A 504 -5.49 -21.79 24.41
CA GLY A 504 -6.74 -22.00 25.13
C GLY A 504 -7.41 -23.33 24.78
N THR A 505 -7.42 -23.71 23.50
CA THR A 505 -7.98 -24.97 23.03
C THR A 505 -7.16 -26.17 23.53
N LEU A 506 -5.82 -26.08 23.51
CA LEU A 506 -4.94 -27.11 24.05
C LEU A 506 -5.12 -27.28 25.57
N ALA A 507 -5.28 -26.17 26.30
CA ALA A 507 -5.54 -26.19 27.73
C ALA A 507 -6.86 -26.93 28.04
N ALA A 508 -7.96 -26.55 27.37
CA ALA A 508 -9.25 -27.20 27.51
C ALA A 508 -9.21 -28.69 27.13
N ARG A 509 -8.56 -29.01 26.01
CA ARG A 509 -8.31 -30.38 25.54
C ARG A 509 -7.58 -31.23 26.58
N ASN A 510 -6.52 -30.68 27.19
CA ASN A 510 -5.71 -31.40 28.18
C ASN A 510 -6.39 -31.51 29.54
N GLU A 511 -7.19 -30.52 29.94
CA GLU A 511 -8.02 -30.63 31.14
C GLU A 511 -9.09 -31.72 30.97
N TYR A 512 -9.80 -31.73 29.84
CA TYR A 512 -10.77 -32.78 29.51
C TYR A 512 -10.11 -34.17 29.50
N ALA A 513 -8.93 -34.30 28.88
CA ALA A 513 -8.18 -35.55 28.83
C ALA A 513 -7.81 -36.05 30.24
N ARG A 514 -7.34 -35.18 31.13
CA ARG A 514 -7.03 -35.56 32.52
C ARG A 514 -8.27 -36.03 33.27
N ALA A 515 -9.40 -35.32 33.10
CA ALA A 515 -10.67 -35.69 33.74
C ALA A 515 -11.17 -37.08 33.31
N HIS A 516 -10.89 -37.48 32.06
CA HIS A 516 -11.31 -38.76 31.48
C HIS A 516 -10.18 -39.80 31.39
N GLN A 517 -9.04 -39.58 32.06
CA GLN A 517 -7.88 -40.49 32.10
C GLN A 517 -7.30 -40.83 30.70
N LEU A 518 -7.36 -39.86 29.78
CA LEU A 518 -6.81 -39.96 28.43
C LEU A 518 -5.45 -39.25 28.31
N PRO A 519 -4.62 -39.61 27.31
CA PRO A 519 -3.31 -38.98 27.11
C PRO A 519 -3.42 -37.48 26.87
N VAL A 520 -2.54 -36.71 27.53
CA VAL A 520 -2.37 -35.27 27.27
C VAL A 520 -1.51 -35.06 26.02
N ARG A 521 -1.73 -33.93 25.34
CA ARG A 521 -0.94 -33.47 24.20
C ARG A 521 0.05 -32.40 24.65
N ALA A 522 1.28 -32.47 24.13
CA ALA A 522 2.27 -31.40 24.23
C ALA A 522 2.39 -30.65 22.90
N GLY A 523 2.92 -29.43 22.94
CA GLY A 523 3.15 -28.57 21.79
C GLY A 523 2.58 -27.18 21.99
N GLU A 524 3.16 -26.20 21.30
CA GLU A 524 2.74 -24.80 21.32
C GLU A 524 2.73 -24.32 19.87
N LEU A 525 1.79 -23.44 19.53
CA LEU A 525 1.77 -22.78 18.23
C LEU A 525 2.45 -21.42 18.37
N ASN A 526 3.71 -21.31 17.92
CA ASN A 526 4.38 -20.02 17.85
C ASN A 526 3.84 -19.18 16.68
N TRP A 527 2.58 -18.74 16.75
CA TRP A 527 1.84 -18.14 15.64
C TRP A 527 2.55 -16.94 15.00
N LYS A 528 3.32 -16.17 15.77
CA LYS A 528 4.05 -14.99 15.30
C LYS A 528 5.31 -15.31 14.51
N ASP A 529 5.80 -16.55 14.54
CA ASP A 529 6.97 -16.98 13.78
C ASP A 529 6.69 -17.02 12.28
N THR A 530 7.48 -16.25 11.53
CA THR A 530 7.44 -16.13 10.07
C THR A 530 8.52 -16.95 9.38
N THR A 531 9.37 -17.65 10.12
CA THR A 531 10.45 -18.46 9.54
C THR A 531 9.92 -19.76 8.94
N MET A 532 10.57 -20.23 7.87
CA MET A 532 10.34 -21.57 7.34
C MET A 532 11.04 -22.58 8.24
N ALA A 533 10.29 -23.51 8.82
CA ALA A 533 10.90 -24.69 9.43
C ALA A 533 11.71 -25.43 8.35
N ALA A 534 12.96 -25.79 8.66
CA ALA A 534 13.70 -26.73 7.81
C ALA A 534 12.91 -28.05 7.82
N ASN A 535 12.50 -28.50 6.62
CA ASN A 535 11.82 -29.78 6.44
C ASN A 535 12.63 -30.96 6.96
#